data_AF-K7W3T9-F1
#
_entry.id   AF-K7W3T9-F1
#
_cell.length_a   1.000
_cell.length_b   1.000
_cell.length_c   1.000
_cell.angle_alpha   90.00
_cell.angle_beta   90.00
_cell.angle_gamma   90.00
#
_symmetry.space_group_name_H-M   'P 1'
#
loop_
_entity.id
_entity.type
_entity.pdbx_description
1 polymer ?
#
loop_
_entity_poly.entity_id
_entity_poly.type
_entity_poly.pdbx_seq_one_letter_code
_entity_poly.pdbx_strand_id
1 'polypeptide(L)' 'MFYIAEAFLVSENLSFSKHSAVISKFGELFARTGKIDPKFHRYLIDAEQIRLKGDYDRSERLTNGNLTVISRIIEHR' A
#
# COMPACT_ATOMS: atom_id res chain seq x y z
N MET A 1 -5.35 8.35 2.33
CA MET A 1 -5.38 7.92 3.75
C MET A 1 -4.01 8.01 4.40
N PHE A 2 -2.94 7.49 3.78
CA PHE A 2 -1.59 7.46 4.36
C PHE A 2 -1.07 8.81 4.90
N TYR A 3 -1.09 9.88 4.11
CA TYR A 3 -0.60 11.20 4.54
C TYR A 3 -1.37 11.80 5.72
N ILE A 4 -2.66 11.46 5.86
CA ILE A 4 -3.43 11.88 7.03
C ILE A 4 -2.87 11.16 8.27
N ALA A 5 -2.65 9.85 8.20
CA ALA A 5 -2.04 9.10 9.29
C ALA A 5 -0.63 9.61 9.64
N GLU A 6 0.18 9.99 8.65
CA GLU A 6 1.46 10.68 8.88
C GLU A 6 1.29 12.02 9.58
N ALA A 7 0.35 12.87 9.15
CA ALA A 7 0.13 14.18 9.78
C ALA A 7 -0.25 14.05 11.26
N PHE A 8 -1.04 13.04 11.63
CA PHE A 8 -1.32 12.72 13.02
C PHE A 8 -0.04 12.37 13.79
N LEU A 9 0.84 11.53 13.23
CA LEU A 9 2.11 11.18 13.88
C LEU A 9 3.08 12.36 13.97
N VAL A 10 3.12 13.22 12.95
CA VAL A 10 3.92 14.46 12.97
C VAL A 10 3.44 15.39 14.09
N SER A 11 2.13 15.46 14.36
CA SER A 11 1.61 16.25 15.50
C SER A 11 2.07 15.73 16.87
N GLU A 12 2.50 14.47 16.95
CA GLU A 12 3.10 13.84 18.13
C GLU A 12 4.65 13.83 18.05
N ASN A 13 5.25 14.58 17.13
CA ASN A 13 6.70 14.60 16.84
C ASN A 13 7.29 13.24 16.43
N LEU A 14 6.48 12.37 15.81
CA LEU A 14 6.90 11.06 15.32
C LEU A 14 6.96 11.04 13.79
N SER A 15 7.97 10.37 13.25
CA SER A 15 8.13 10.13 11.81
C SER A 15 8.70 8.74 11.57
N PHE A 16 8.26 8.09 10.51
CA PHE A 16 8.65 6.71 10.18
C PHE A 16 8.88 6.56 8.68
N SER A 17 9.95 5.86 8.30
CA SER A 17 10.27 5.59 6.89
C SER A 17 9.51 4.41 6.27
N LYS A 18 8.82 3.62 7.10
CA LYS A 18 8.08 2.43 6.65
C LYS A 18 6.58 2.65 6.75
N HIS A 19 5.85 2.33 5.68
CA HIS A 19 4.38 2.40 5.67
C HIS A 19 3.75 1.57 6.79
N SER A 20 4.24 0.35 7.01
CA SER A 20 3.74 -0.53 8.08
C SER A 20 3.96 0.05 9.48
N ALA A 21 5.03 0.82 9.69
CA ALA A 21 5.29 1.49 10.96
C ALA A 21 4.31 2.66 11.19
N VAL A 22 4.04 3.47 10.16
CA VAL A 22 3.03 4.54 10.21
C VAL A 22 1.65 3.95 10.55
N ILE A 23 1.22 2.89 9.85
CA ILE A 23 -0.09 2.26 10.08
C ILE A 23 -0.18 1.72 11.50
N SER A 24 0.84 0.99 11.95
CA SER A 24 0.87 0.39 13.30
C SER A 24 0.82 1.46 14.39
N LYS A 25 1.62 2.52 14.26
CA LYS A 25 1.68 3.60 15.26
C LYS A 25 0.44 4.48 15.26
N PHE A 26 -0.18 4.71 14.11
CA PHE A 26 -1.49 5.35 14.04
C PHE A 26 -2.54 4.55 14.81
N GLY A 27 -2.57 3.22 14.60
CA GLY A 27 -3.46 2.32 15.33
C GLY A 27 -3.22 2.33 16.84
N GLU A 28 -1.96 2.32 17.25
CA GLU A 28 -1.52 2.29 18.65
C GLU A 28 -1.90 3.54 19.44
N LEU A 29 -1.66 4.72 18.84
CA LEU A 29 -1.74 6.02 19.52
C LEU A 29 -3.10 6.69 19.41
N PHE A 30 -3.85 6.45 18.32
CA PHE A 30 -5.10 7.16 18.05
C PHE A 30 -6.34 6.25 18.01
N ALA A 31 -6.26 5.12 17.30
CA ALA A 31 -7.42 4.24 17.16
C ALA A 31 -7.69 3.44 18.44
N ARG A 32 -6.66 2.80 19.00
CA ARG A 32 -6.76 1.99 20.23
C ARG A 32 -7.13 2.82 21.45
N THR A 33 -6.68 4.08 21.49
CA THR A 33 -6.95 5.01 22.60
C THR A 33 -8.32 5.70 22.47
N GLY A 34 -9.05 5.48 21.36
CA GLY A 34 -10.34 6.11 21.11
C GLY A 34 -10.26 7.58 20.71
N LYS A 35 -9.06 8.17 20.54
CA LYS A 35 -8.89 9.53 20.01
C LYS A 35 -9.46 9.66 18.58
N ILE A 36 -9.47 8.56 17.83
CA ILE A 36 -10.07 8.42 16.52
C ILE A 36 -10.88 7.13 16.48
N ASP A 37 -12.04 7.16 15.80
CA ASP A 37 -12.86 5.96 15.60
C ASP A 37 -12.04 4.82 14.96
N PRO A 38 -12.00 3.63 15.57
CA PRO A 38 -11.22 2.49 15.08
C PRO A 38 -11.47 2.11 13.61
N LYS A 39 -12.64 2.44 13.05
CA LYS A 39 -12.93 2.19 11.63
C LYS A 39 -11.94 2.87 10.70
N PHE A 40 -11.38 4.02 11.09
CA PHE A 40 -10.41 4.73 10.27
C PHE A 40 -9.05 4.02 10.21
N HIS A 41 -8.67 3.31 11.29
CA HIS A 41 -7.51 2.43 11.25
C HIS A 41 -7.75 1.20 10.36
N ARG A 42 -8.96 0.63 10.38
CA ARG A 42 -9.35 -0.43 9.45
C ARG A 42 -9.27 0.04 7.99
N TYR A 43 -9.84 1.20 7.68
CA TYR A 43 -9.78 1.76 6.32
C TYR A 43 -8.36 2.07 5.85
N LEU A 44 -7.49 2.52 6.76
CA LEU A 44 -6.08 2.73 6.45
C LEU A 44 -5.38 1.42 6.07
N ILE A 45 -5.62 0.34 6.82
CA ILE A 45 -5.09 -1.00 6.50
C ILE A 45 -5.61 -1.46 5.14
N ASP A 46 -6.92 -1.37 4.92
CA ASP A 46 -7.55 -1.85 3.68
C ASP A 46 -7.04 -1.07 2.46
N ALA A 47 -6.87 0.25 2.59
CA ALA A 47 -6.31 1.09 1.54
C ALA A 47 -4.86 0.71 1.20
N GLU A 48 -4.02 0.39 2.18
CA GLU A 48 -2.65 -0.10 1.94
C GLU A 48 -2.66 -1.47 1.25
N GLN A 49 -3.56 -2.37 1.62
CA GLN A 49 -3.69 -3.67 0.94
C GLN A 49 -4.14 -3.51 -0.52
N ILE A 50 -5.12 -2.64 -0.79
CA ILE A 50 -5.55 -2.33 -2.16
C ILE A 50 -4.39 -1.76 -2.97
N ARG A 51 -3.59 -0.85 -2.39
CA ARG A 51 -2.40 -0.29 -3.04
C ARG A 51 -1.36 -1.36 -3.34
N LEU A 52 -1.01 -2.19 -2.35
CA LEU A 52 -0.06 -3.29 -2.54
C LEU A 52 -0.53 -4.27 -3.63
N LYS A 53 -1.82 -4.60 -3.65
CA LYS A 53 -2.39 -5.40 -4.72
C LYS A 53 -2.28 -4.68 -6.07
N GLY A 54 -2.65 -3.41 -6.16
CA GLY A 54 -2.52 -2.64 -7.40
C GLY A 54 -1.08 -2.55 -7.94
N ASP A 55 -0.11 -2.39 -7.04
CA ASP A 55 1.30 -2.20 -7.40
C ASP A 55 2.03 -3.52 -7.72
N TYR A 56 1.65 -4.61 -7.04
CA TYR A 56 2.39 -5.88 -7.09
C TYR A 56 1.60 -7.07 -7.64
N ASP A 57 0.28 -6.98 -7.79
CA ASP A 57 -0.52 -8.03 -8.45
C ASP A 57 -0.31 -7.92 -9.96
N ARG A 58 0.81 -8.49 -10.42
CA ARG A 58 1.08 -8.70 -11.84
C ARG A 58 0.23 -9.88 -12.30
N SER A 59 -1.06 -9.65 -12.48
CA SER A 59 -1.94 -10.55 -13.22
C SER A 59 -1.62 -10.45 -14.72
N GLU A 60 -0.38 -10.77 -15.11
CA GLU A 60 -0.04 -11.26 -16.43
C GLU A 60 0.37 -12.71 -16.28
N ARG A 61 -0.55 -13.61 -16.62
CA ARG A 61 -0.19 -14.98 -16.98
C ARG A 61 0.60 -14.91 -18.28
N LEU A 62 1.90 -14.71 -18.20
CA LEU A 62 2.80 -15.08 -19.29
C LEU A 62 2.92 -16.61 -19.24
N THR A 63 1.95 -17.31 -19.85
CA THR A 63 2.14 -18.70 -20.24
C THR A 63 3.02 -18.73 -21.49
N ASN A 64 3.74 -19.83 -21.71
CA ASN A 64 4.66 -20.01 -22.84
C ASN A 64 4.04 -19.76 -24.23
N GLY A 65 2.71 -19.63 -24.34
CA GLY A 65 2.02 -19.21 -25.56
C GLY A 65 2.11 -17.72 -25.92
N ASN A 66 2.44 -16.84 -24.97
CA ASN A 66 2.55 -15.38 -25.21
C ASN A 66 3.97 -14.92 -25.56
N LEU A 67 5.00 -15.75 -25.37
CA LEU A 67 6.39 -15.41 -25.69
C LEU A 67 6.64 -15.33 -27.20
N THR A 68 5.84 -16.03 -28.02
CA THR A 68 5.97 -16.04 -29.48
C THR A 68 5.57 -14.71 -30.13
N VAL A 69 4.70 -13.93 -29.48
CA VAL A 69 4.25 -12.64 -30.03
C VAL A 69 5.31 -11.56 -29.80
N ILE A 70 5.99 -11.56 -28.65
CA ILE A 70 7.02 -10.57 -28.34
C ILE A 70 8.32 -10.85 -29.12
N SER A 71 8.70 -12.12 -29.33
CA SER A 71 9.89 -12.44 -30.15
C SER A 71 9.71 -12.02 -31.62
N ARG A 72 8.50 -12.15 -32.17
CA ARG A 72 8.19 -11.79 -33.57
C ARG A 72 8.21 -10.27 -33.82
N ILE A 73 8.01 -9.45 -32.79
CA ILE A 73 8.04 -7.98 -32.90
C ILE A 73 9.48 -7.44 -32.83
N ILE A 74 10.39 -8.16 -32.16
CA ILE A 74 11.79 -7.71 -31.97
C ILE A 74 12.69 -8.19 -33.13
N GLU A 75 12.39 -9.32 -33.78
CA GLU A 75 13.18 -9.86 -34.90
C GLU A 75 12.88 -9.24 -36.28
N HIS A 76 12.01 -8.23 -36.38
CA HIS A 76 11.69 -7.53 -37.64
C HIS A 76 12.05 -6.03 -37.61
N ARG A 77 13.15 -5.67 -36.95
CA ARG A 77 13.83 -4.39 -37.14
C ARG A 77 15.23 -4.59 -37.70
#